data_AF-A0A8J3ENQ8-F1
#
_entry.id   AF-A0A8J3ENQ8-F1
#
_cell.length_a   1.000
_cell.length_b   1.000
_cell.length_c   1.000
_cell.angle_alpha   90.00
_cell.angle_beta   90.00
_cell.angle_gamma   90.00
#
_symmetry.space_group_name_H-M   'P 1'
#
loop_
_entity.id
_entity.type
_entity.pdbx_description
1 polymer ?
#
loop_
_entity_poly.entity_id
_entity_poly.type
_entity_poly.pdbx_seq_one_letter_code
_entity_poly.pdbx_strand_id
1 'polypeptide(L)'
;MLDIREREQTQNNEQKGNVTTSSNVFNEKKNELKAFSEKLPKEAELPSVPISGGLFGWFNYDVTGSDLNRLTESIQDKMIEQNKVLVRTIQEFNTIYDTFSALDQEYIQGILVSLKAAEEANSKALKGIEGVQENQNEIKQIINQQKQVIQVLNNFKEKIEKIEHLADVDKIFVVFTTMQSNVKEIDAKIEAQELRVTDLTDKMKALLSSQSFFQDNLNHLKANQVKQFQTVKQLVSNQNESISKIEEISKENSTNIETLNKEAVIHGEKLGDLKQLIQVDIQTLSEKVARNNSEFDAKLHSTTNEVTKNKINFENAIKELKVGIEQQGESMSAYLDSELSIAKNEITELSLLTGNLSRILKTTKLISFASIAITCVLVILVIIGVL
;
A
#
# COMPACT_ATOMS: atom_id res chain seq x y z
N MET A 1 -86.32 -0.18 -67.12
CA MET A 1 -86.86 -1.52 -67.48
C MET A 1 -88.35 -1.44 -67.18
N LEU A 2 -89.14 -1.07 -68.20
CA LEU A 2 -90.59 -0.87 -68.08
C LEU A 2 -91.26 -2.19 -67.72
N ASP A 3 -92.25 -2.09 -66.83
CA ASP A 3 -92.81 -3.16 -66.03
C ASP A 3 -93.38 -4.31 -66.88
N ILE A 4 -92.83 -5.52 -66.69
CA ILE A 4 -93.28 -6.75 -67.36
C ILE A 4 -94.71 -7.08 -66.90
N ARG A 5 -95.09 -6.68 -65.67
CA ARG A 5 -96.46 -6.87 -65.16
C ARG A 5 -97.49 -6.00 -65.87
N GLU A 6 -97.15 -4.76 -66.23
CA GLU A 6 -98.08 -3.89 -66.97
C GLU A 6 -98.35 -4.46 -68.38
N ARG A 7 -97.33 -5.00 -69.07
CA ARG A 7 -97.51 -5.59 -70.42
C ARG A 7 -98.36 -6.85 -70.42
N GLU A 8 -98.16 -7.74 -69.44
CA GLU A 8 -98.95 -8.98 -69.29
C GLU A 8 -100.42 -8.68 -68.92
N GLN A 9 -100.68 -7.60 -68.17
CA GLN A 9 -102.04 -7.17 -67.86
C GLN A 9 -102.76 -6.53 -69.06
N THR A 10 -102.07 -5.73 -69.88
CA THR A 10 -102.65 -5.19 -71.12
C THR A 10 -102.99 -6.26 -72.14
N GLN A 11 -102.12 -7.26 -72.37
CA GLN A 11 -102.38 -8.33 -73.34
C GLN A 11 -103.51 -9.27 -72.90
N ASN A 12 -103.58 -9.62 -71.60
CA ASN A 12 -104.69 -10.42 -71.08
C ASN A 12 -106.03 -9.69 -71.15
N ASN A 13 -106.06 -8.37 -70.93
CA ASN A 13 -107.29 -7.59 -71.04
C ASN A 13 -107.76 -7.41 -72.49
N GLU A 14 -106.85 -7.27 -73.46
CA GLU A 14 -107.18 -7.24 -74.89
C GLU A 14 -107.71 -8.60 -75.41
N GLN A 15 -107.10 -9.72 -75.00
CA GLN A 15 -107.60 -11.05 -75.35
C GLN A 15 -108.95 -11.37 -74.72
N LYS A 16 -109.16 -11.00 -73.45
CA LYS A 16 -110.44 -11.18 -72.76
C LYS A 16 -111.54 -10.29 -73.34
N GLY A 17 -111.17 -9.09 -73.81
CA GLY A 17 -112.05 -8.19 -74.56
C GLY A 17 -112.55 -8.81 -75.86
N ASN A 18 -111.64 -9.34 -76.70
CA ASN A 18 -111.98 -9.91 -78.01
C ASN A 18 -112.87 -11.17 -77.93
N VAL A 19 -112.62 -12.06 -76.96
CA VAL A 19 -113.45 -13.28 -76.78
C VAL A 19 -114.88 -12.93 -76.33
N THR A 20 -115.06 -11.83 -75.59
CA THR A 20 -116.36 -11.42 -75.06
C THR A 20 -117.25 -10.77 -76.14
N THR A 21 -116.68 -9.97 -77.04
CA THR A 21 -117.41 -9.39 -78.18
C THR A 21 -117.89 -10.46 -79.16
N SER A 22 -117.06 -11.46 -79.46
CA SER A 22 -117.40 -12.57 -80.37
C SER A 22 -118.55 -13.43 -79.82
N SER A 23 -118.56 -13.72 -78.52
CA SER A 23 -119.63 -14.49 -77.87
C SER A 23 -120.98 -13.77 -77.89
N ASN A 24 -120.97 -12.44 -77.74
CA ASN A 24 -122.19 -11.63 -77.80
C ASN A 24 -122.77 -11.59 -79.22
N VAL A 25 -121.93 -11.39 -80.24
CA VAL A 25 -122.35 -11.40 -81.66
C VAL A 25 -122.89 -12.78 -82.06
N PHE A 26 -122.24 -13.87 -81.63
CA PHE A 26 -122.74 -15.23 -81.88
C PHE A 26 -124.11 -15.47 -81.24
N ASN A 27 -124.29 -15.07 -79.97
CA ASN A 27 -125.55 -15.26 -79.27
C ASN A 27 -126.68 -14.41 -79.88
N GLU A 28 -126.38 -13.18 -80.33
CA GLU A 28 -127.32 -12.32 -81.04
C GLU A 28 -127.78 -12.96 -82.35
N LYS A 29 -126.83 -13.36 -83.21
CA LYS A 29 -127.14 -14.02 -84.50
C LYS A 29 -127.83 -15.37 -84.35
N LYS A 30 -127.48 -16.15 -83.33
CA LYS A 30 -128.19 -17.39 -82.95
C LYS A 30 -129.65 -17.11 -82.58
N ASN A 31 -129.93 -16.02 -81.88
CA ASN A 31 -131.28 -15.64 -81.49
C ASN A 31 -132.10 -15.12 -82.68
N GLU A 32 -131.48 -14.34 -83.57
CA GLU A 32 -132.10 -13.91 -84.85
C GLU A 32 -132.53 -15.13 -85.69
N LEU A 33 -131.64 -16.12 -85.83
CA LEU A 33 -131.93 -17.37 -86.55
C LEU A 33 -133.08 -18.16 -85.91
N LYS A 34 -133.10 -18.26 -84.58
CA LYS A 34 -134.18 -18.93 -83.85
C LYS A 34 -135.53 -18.25 -84.10
N ALA A 35 -135.57 -16.92 -84.02
CA ALA A 35 -136.78 -16.13 -84.24
C ALA A 35 -137.31 -16.24 -85.69
N PHE A 36 -136.42 -16.45 -86.66
CA PHE A 36 -136.79 -16.71 -88.05
C PHE A 36 -137.39 -18.11 -88.26
N SER A 37 -136.76 -19.16 -87.70
CA SER A 37 -137.26 -20.54 -87.78
C SER A 37 -138.71 -20.65 -87.29
N GLU A 38 -139.06 -19.88 -86.26
CA GLU A 38 -140.41 -19.81 -85.69
C GLU A 38 -141.43 -19.06 -86.58
N LYS A 39 -140.97 -18.28 -87.57
CA LYS A 39 -141.80 -17.46 -88.48
C LYS A 39 -141.88 -18.00 -89.91
N LEU A 40 -141.38 -19.22 -90.15
CA LEU A 40 -141.54 -19.87 -91.45
C LEU A 40 -143.05 -20.06 -91.75
N PRO A 41 -143.53 -19.61 -92.91
CA PRO A 41 -144.94 -19.73 -93.24
C PRO A 41 -145.33 -21.21 -93.37
N LYS A 42 -146.55 -21.53 -92.91
CA LYS A 42 -147.15 -22.85 -93.14
C LYS A 42 -147.59 -22.98 -94.60
N GLU A 43 -147.69 -24.23 -95.04
CA GLU A 43 -147.96 -24.64 -96.41
C GLU A 43 -149.08 -23.81 -97.06
N ALA A 44 -148.79 -23.25 -98.23
CA ALA A 44 -149.70 -22.41 -98.98
C ALA A 44 -150.73 -23.29 -99.70
N GLU A 45 -151.98 -23.29 -99.25
CA GLU A 45 -153.06 -23.93 -99.99
C GLU A 45 -153.29 -23.18 -101.31
N LEU A 46 -153.32 -23.93 -102.43
CA LEU A 46 -153.61 -23.34 -103.73
C LEU A 46 -155.09 -22.95 -103.78
N PRO A 47 -155.42 -21.70 -104.11
CA PRO A 47 -156.80 -21.30 -104.33
C PRO A 47 -157.40 -22.12 -105.49
N SER A 48 -158.71 -22.34 -105.46
CA SER A 48 -159.43 -23.06 -106.51
C SER A 48 -160.65 -22.27 -106.95
N VAL A 49 -161.21 -22.65 -108.09
CA VAL A 49 -162.46 -22.08 -108.62
C VAL A 49 -163.68 -22.77 -107.98
N PRO A 50 -164.84 -22.10 -107.91
CA PRO A 50 -166.08 -22.70 -107.43
C PRO A 50 -166.47 -23.92 -108.29
N ILE A 51 -166.81 -25.03 -107.64
CA ILE A 51 -167.15 -26.30 -108.32
C ILE A 51 -168.66 -26.62 -108.31
N SER A 52 -169.48 -25.86 -107.58
CA SER A 52 -170.92 -26.11 -107.45
C SER A 52 -171.73 -24.82 -107.49
N GLY A 53 -172.84 -24.81 -108.23
CA GLY A 53 -173.69 -23.63 -108.47
C GLY A 53 -175.17 -23.96 -108.38
N GLY A 54 -176.01 -22.94 -108.14
CA GLY A 54 -177.48 -23.08 -108.00
C GLY A 54 -177.96 -23.50 -106.59
N LEU A 55 -179.27 -23.35 -106.35
CA LEU A 55 -179.90 -23.54 -105.04
C LEU A 55 -179.63 -24.96 -104.49
N PHE A 56 -178.91 -25.05 -103.38
CA PHE A 56 -178.45 -26.29 -102.70
C PHE A 56 -177.30 -27.08 -103.36
N GLY A 57 -176.61 -26.51 -104.35
CA GLY A 57 -175.37 -27.10 -104.88
C GLY A 57 -175.55 -28.37 -105.71
N TRP A 58 -176.74 -28.59 -106.26
CA TRP A 58 -177.06 -29.76 -107.07
C TRP A 58 -176.71 -29.62 -108.56
N PHE A 59 -176.24 -28.45 -108.99
CA PHE A 59 -175.80 -28.24 -110.35
C PHE A 59 -174.29 -28.01 -110.38
N ASN A 60 -173.64 -28.62 -111.38
CA ASN A 60 -172.26 -28.30 -111.72
C ASN A 60 -172.21 -26.82 -112.15
N TYR A 61 -171.23 -26.09 -111.62
CA TYR A 61 -171.00 -24.69 -111.96
C TYR A 61 -169.99 -24.59 -113.10
N ASP A 62 -170.41 -24.01 -114.22
CA ASP A 62 -169.47 -23.68 -115.28
C ASP A 62 -168.65 -22.46 -114.84
N VAL A 63 -167.36 -22.70 -114.63
CA VAL A 63 -166.39 -21.69 -114.21
C VAL A 63 -166.39 -20.53 -115.20
N THR A 64 -166.61 -19.30 -114.72
CA THR A 64 -166.64 -18.12 -115.59
C THR A 64 -165.25 -17.56 -115.84
N GLY A 65 -165.10 -16.72 -116.87
CA GLY A 65 -163.86 -15.96 -117.09
C GLY A 65 -163.46 -15.06 -115.90
N SER A 66 -164.43 -14.60 -115.10
CA SER A 66 -164.15 -13.84 -113.87
C SER A 66 -163.59 -14.71 -112.75
N ASP A 67 -164.06 -15.96 -112.63
CA ASP A 67 -163.57 -16.92 -111.65
C ASP A 67 -162.13 -17.33 -111.95
N LEU A 68 -161.80 -17.51 -113.24
CA LEU A 68 -160.43 -17.75 -113.71
C LEU A 68 -159.52 -16.54 -113.45
N ASN A 69 -159.96 -15.31 -113.75
CA ASN A 69 -159.16 -14.12 -113.47
C ASN A 69 -158.88 -13.94 -111.96
N ARG A 70 -159.89 -14.18 -111.10
CA ARG A 70 -159.72 -14.15 -109.65
C ARG A 70 -158.79 -15.25 -109.15
N LEU A 71 -158.86 -16.45 -109.72
CA LEU A 71 -157.93 -17.52 -109.43
C LEU A 71 -156.50 -17.11 -109.82
N THR A 72 -156.31 -16.55 -111.02
CA THR A 72 -155.00 -16.09 -111.51
C THR A 72 -154.42 -14.99 -110.63
N GLU A 73 -155.21 -14.00 -110.23
CA GLU A 73 -154.78 -12.93 -109.32
C GLU A 73 -154.39 -13.50 -107.94
N SER A 74 -155.20 -14.41 -107.39
CA SER A 74 -154.89 -15.07 -106.12
C SER A 74 -153.66 -15.97 -106.18
N ILE A 75 -153.43 -16.68 -107.29
CA ILE A 75 -152.19 -17.43 -107.54
C ILE A 75 -151.00 -16.48 -107.64
N GLN A 76 -151.14 -15.38 -108.36
CA GLN A 76 -150.07 -14.40 -108.55
C GLN A 76 -149.66 -13.75 -107.23
N ASP A 77 -150.63 -13.35 -106.40
CA ASP A 77 -150.38 -12.84 -105.05
C ASP A 77 -149.69 -13.88 -104.18
N LYS A 78 -150.09 -15.15 -104.27
CA LYS A 78 -149.45 -16.23 -103.53
C LYS A 78 -148.02 -16.50 -103.99
N MET A 79 -147.74 -16.44 -105.29
CA MET A 79 -146.39 -16.56 -105.83
C MET A 79 -145.49 -15.38 -105.40
N ILE A 80 -146.03 -14.16 -105.37
CA ILE A 80 -145.29 -12.98 -104.88
C ILE A 80 -144.97 -13.13 -103.38
N GLU A 81 -145.94 -13.60 -102.58
CA GLU A 81 -145.76 -13.86 -101.15
C GLU A 81 -144.68 -14.92 -100.92
N GLN A 82 -144.72 -16.04 -101.66
CA GLN A 82 -143.71 -17.09 -101.59
C GLN A 82 -142.32 -16.60 -102.01
N ASN A 83 -142.21 -15.78 -103.05
CA ASN A 83 -140.93 -15.22 -103.47
C ASN A 83 -140.33 -14.30 -102.40
N LYS A 84 -141.15 -13.47 -101.73
CA LYS A 84 -140.70 -12.65 -100.59
C LYS A 84 -140.17 -13.51 -99.45
N VAL A 85 -140.82 -14.64 -99.18
CA VAL A 85 -140.37 -15.61 -98.16
C VAL A 85 -139.04 -16.22 -98.59
N LEU A 86 -138.92 -16.70 -99.84
CA LEU A 86 -137.70 -17.32 -100.35
C LEU A 86 -136.49 -16.38 -100.29
N VAL A 87 -136.66 -15.11 -100.71
CA VAL A 87 -135.59 -14.10 -100.65
C VAL A 87 -135.15 -13.85 -99.20
N ARG A 88 -136.09 -13.73 -98.26
CA ARG A 88 -135.75 -13.60 -96.83
C ARG A 88 -134.99 -14.83 -96.33
N THR A 89 -135.47 -16.03 -96.65
CA THR A 89 -134.78 -17.28 -96.31
C THR A 89 -133.33 -17.28 -96.80
N ILE A 90 -133.08 -16.88 -98.05
CA ILE A 90 -131.72 -16.82 -98.62
C ILE A 90 -130.85 -15.79 -97.90
N GLN A 91 -131.38 -14.60 -97.60
CA GLN A 91 -130.64 -13.55 -96.88
C GLN A 91 -130.25 -13.99 -95.46
N GLU A 92 -131.16 -14.69 -94.77
CA GLU A 92 -130.88 -15.25 -93.45
C GLU A 92 -129.85 -16.40 -93.52
N PHE A 93 -129.89 -17.26 -94.55
CA PHE A 93 -128.85 -18.27 -94.77
C PHE A 93 -127.45 -17.68 -95.00
N ASN A 94 -127.35 -16.53 -95.69
CA ASN A 94 -126.08 -15.82 -95.83
C ASN A 94 -125.60 -15.27 -94.48
N THR A 95 -126.52 -14.74 -93.66
CA THR A 95 -126.21 -14.28 -92.29
C THR A 95 -125.70 -15.44 -91.41
N ILE A 96 -126.27 -16.64 -91.57
CA ILE A 96 -125.77 -17.86 -90.91
C ILE A 96 -124.34 -18.18 -91.36
N TYR A 97 -124.08 -18.16 -92.67
CA TYR A 97 -122.76 -18.44 -93.23
C TYR A 97 -121.71 -17.45 -92.73
N ASP A 98 -122.01 -16.16 -92.74
CA ASP A 98 -121.11 -15.10 -92.26
C ASP A 98 -120.84 -15.25 -90.76
N THR A 99 -121.86 -15.61 -89.97
CA THR A 99 -121.73 -15.86 -88.53
C THR A 99 -120.81 -17.04 -88.27
N PHE A 100 -120.96 -18.15 -89.00
CA PHE A 100 -120.07 -19.31 -88.84
C PHE A 100 -118.65 -19.04 -89.35
N SER A 101 -118.49 -18.29 -90.44
CA SER A 101 -117.16 -17.93 -90.96
C SER A 101 -116.40 -17.00 -90.02
N ALA A 102 -117.07 -16.03 -89.40
CA ALA A 102 -116.46 -15.16 -88.39
C ALA A 102 -116.07 -15.94 -87.13
N LEU A 103 -116.92 -16.89 -86.71
CA LEU A 103 -116.66 -17.76 -85.56
C LEU A 103 -115.43 -18.64 -85.78
N ASP A 104 -115.31 -19.28 -86.96
CA ASP A 104 -114.18 -20.14 -87.31
C ASP A 104 -112.86 -19.34 -87.29
N GLN A 105 -112.85 -18.14 -87.85
CA GLN A 105 -111.64 -17.32 -87.91
C GLN A 105 -111.15 -16.87 -86.51
N GLU A 106 -112.03 -16.40 -85.63
CA GLU A 106 -111.61 -15.90 -84.31
C GLU A 106 -111.35 -17.02 -83.29
N TYR A 107 -112.18 -18.07 -83.25
CA TYR A 107 -111.98 -19.18 -82.30
C TYR A 107 -110.75 -20.00 -82.64
N ILE A 108 -110.51 -20.33 -83.92
CA ILE A 108 -109.30 -21.05 -84.32
C ILE A 108 -108.05 -20.21 -84.06
N GLN A 109 -108.11 -18.90 -84.30
CA GLN A 109 -107.03 -18.00 -83.95
C GLN A 109 -106.77 -17.94 -82.44
N GLY A 110 -107.83 -17.89 -81.62
CA GLY A 110 -107.71 -17.92 -80.15
C GLY A 110 -107.08 -19.22 -79.62
N ILE A 111 -107.46 -20.36 -80.22
CA ILE A 111 -106.86 -21.68 -79.91
C ILE A 111 -105.39 -21.70 -80.31
N LEU A 112 -105.04 -21.20 -81.50
CA LEU A 112 -103.65 -21.14 -81.98
C LEU A 112 -102.78 -20.26 -81.09
N VAL A 113 -103.29 -19.11 -80.66
CA VAL A 113 -102.54 -18.22 -79.74
C VAL A 113 -102.33 -18.90 -78.39
N SER A 114 -103.36 -19.56 -77.83
CA SER A 114 -103.25 -20.29 -76.57
C SER A 114 -102.27 -21.46 -76.66
N LEU A 115 -102.26 -22.19 -77.78
CA LEU A 115 -101.34 -23.29 -78.02
C LEU A 115 -99.88 -22.80 -78.11
N LYS A 116 -99.63 -21.70 -78.84
CA LYS A 116 -98.30 -21.07 -78.89
C LYS A 116 -97.83 -20.59 -77.52
N ALA A 117 -98.71 -19.99 -76.73
CA ALA A 117 -98.38 -19.57 -75.37
C ALA A 117 -98.04 -20.77 -74.48
N ALA A 118 -98.77 -21.88 -74.61
CA ALA A 118 -98.47 -23.13 -73.89
C ALA A 118 -97.15 -23.77 -74.36
N GLU A 119 -96.85 -23.74 -75.65
CA GLU A 119 -95.58 -24.21 -76.23
C GLU A 119 -94.39 -23.38 -75.72
N GLU A 120 -94.52 -22.05 -75.71
CA GLU A 120 -93.50 -21.16 -75.17
C GLU A 120 -93.30 -21.38 -73.66
N ALA A 121 -94.38 -21.56 -72.90
CA ALA A 121 -94.31 -21.88 -71.47
C ALA A 121 -93.59 -23.22 -71.23
N ASN A 122 -93.91 -24.24 -72.03
CA ASN A 122 -93.26 -25.55 -71.96
C ASN A 122 -91.77 -25.48 -72.35
N SER A 123 -91.42 -24.72 -73.40
CA SER A 123 -90.02 -24.48 -73.78
C SER A 123 -89.23 -23.78 -72.68
N LYS A 124 -89.82 -22.76 -72.04
CA LYS A 124 -89.22 -22.08 -70.88
C LYS A 124 -89.07 -23.03 -69.69
N ALA A 125 -90.05 -23.90 -69.43
CA ALA A 125 -89.96 -24.89 -68.36
C ALA A 125 -88.84 -25.92 -68.60
N LEU A 126 -88.68 -26.42 -69.84
CA LEU A 126 -87.60 -27.33 -70.22
C LEU A 126 -86.22 -26.68 -70.05
N LYS A 127 -86.05 -25.44 -70.51
CA LYS A 127 -84.82 -24.66 -70.25
C LYS A 127 -84.56 -24.44 -68.76
N GLY A 128 -85.62 -24.23 -67.97
CA GLY A 128 -85.52 -24.15 -66.51
C GLY A 128 -85.02 -25.45 -65.88
N ILE A 129 -85.46 -26.61 -66.38
CA ILE A 129 -84.99 -27.93 -65.94
C ILE A 129 -83.53 -28.16 -66.31
N GLU A 130 -83.11 -27.78 -67.53
CA GLU A 130 -81.70 -27.83 -67.96
C GLU A 130 -80.81 -26.99 -67.04
N GLY A 131 -81.21 -25.75 -66.72
CA GLY A 131 -80.48 -24.89 -65.79
C GLY A 131 -80.41 -25.46 -64.36
N VAL A 132 -81.45 -26.15 -63.89
CA VAL A 132 -81.41 -26.88 -62.60
C VAL A 132 -80.42 -28.04 -62.64
N GLN A 133 -80.35 -28.77 -63.75
CA GLN A 133 -79.41 -29.89 -63.93
C GLN A 133 -77.95 -29.40 -63.99
N GLU A 134 -77.69 -28.29 -64.66
CA GLU A 134 -76.37 -27.63 -64.68
C GLU A 134 -75.96 -27.20 -63.28
N ASN A 135 -76.83 -26.49 -62.55
CA ASN A 135 -76.58 -26.08 -61.16
C ASN A 135 -76.30 -27.28 -60.24
N GLN A 136 -77.02 -28.40 -60.40
CA GLN A 136 -76.75 -29.61 -59.61
C GLN A 136 -75.38 -30.22 -59.92
N ASN A 137 -74.92 -30.17 -61.17
CA ASN A 137 -73.60 -30.64 -61.55
C ASN A 137 -72.50 -29.73 -60.97
N GLU A 138 -72.68 -28.41 -61.01
CA GLU A 138 -71.77 -27.45 -60.38
C GLU A 138 -71.68 -27.66 -58.87
N ILE A 139 -72.82 -27.83 -58.18
CA ILE A 139 -72.85 -28.13 -56.74
C ILE A 139 -72.08 -29.41 -56.43
N LYS A 140 -72.23 -30.48 -57.22
CA LYS A 140 -71.46 -31.72 -57.03
C LYS A 140 -69.96 -31.50 -57.22
N GLN A 141 -69.55 -30.70 -58.21
CA GLN A 141 -68.15 -30.35 -58.40
C GLN A 141 -67.60 -29.57 -57.21
N ILE A 142 -68.33 -28.57 -56.72
CA ILE A 142 -67.95 -27.77 -55.54
C ILE A 142 -67.82 -28.65 -54.30
N ILE A 143 -68.77 -29.56 -54.05
CA ILE A 143 -68.70 -30.50 -52.92
C ILE A 143 -67.44 -31.38 -53.03
N ASN A 144 -67.12 -31.87 -54.22
CA ASN A 144 -65.93 -32.69 -54.42
C ASN A 144 -64.63 -31.90 -54.20
N GLN A 145 -64.56 -30.65 -54.69
CA GLN A 145 -63.44 -29.75 -54.42
C GLN A 145 -63.27 -29.46 -52.92
N GLN A 146 -64.36 -29.16 -52.21
CA GLN A 146 -64.33 -28.93 -50.77
C GLN A 146 -63.84 -30.18 -50.02
N LYS A 147 -64.25 -31.37 -50.43
CA LYS A 147 -63.76 -32.64 -49.86
C LYS A 147 -62.25 -32.80 -50.03
N GLN A 148 -61.70 -32.47 -51.20
CA GLN A 148 -60.24 -32.51 -51.45
C GLN A 148 -59.49 -31.52 -50.55
N VAL A 149 -60.00 -30.29 -50.38
CA VAL A 149 -59.40 -29.28 -49.49
C VAL A 149 -59.35 -29.78 -48.05
N ILE A 150 -60.45 -30.36 -47.55
CA ILE A 150 -60.51 -30.91 -46.19
C ILE A 150 -59.47 -32.03 -46.00
N GLN A 151 -59.29 -32.90 -47.00
CA GLN A 151 -58.27 -33.96 -46.94
C GLN A 151 -56.84 -33.38 -46.87
N VAL A 152 -56.54 -32.33 -47.63
CA VAL A 152 -55.23 -31.66 -47.57
C VAL A 152 -55.01 -31.04 -46.17
N LEU A 153 -56.02 -30.37 -45.62
CA LEU A 153 -55.94 -29.77 -44.28
C LEU A 153 -55.73 -30.83 -43.18
N ASN A 154 -56.44 -31.96 -43.25
CA ASN A 154 -56.23 -33.06 -42.31
C ASN A 154 -54.82 -33.64 -42.41
N ASN A 155 -54.29 -33.85 -43.63
CA ASN A 155 -52.92 -34.30 -43.82
C ASN A 155 -51.90 -33.30 -43.26
N PHE A 156 -52.15 -32.01 -43.43
CA PHE A 156 -51.29 -30.96 -42.86
C PHE A 156 -51.33 -30.97 -41.33
N LYS A 157 -52.52 -31.08 -40.74
CA LYS A 157 -52.69 -31.23 -39.29
C LYS A 157 -51.92 -32.45 -38.75
N GLU A 158 -52.10 -33.63 -39.36
CA GLU A 158 -51.37 -34.83 -38.94
C GLU A 158 -49.86 -34.67 -39.05
N LYS A 159 -49.36 -33.99 -40.10
CA LYS A 159 -47.93 -33.69 -40.24
C LYS A 159 -47.46 -32.83 -39.07
N ILE A 160 -48.19 -31.79 -38.70
CA ILE A 160 -47.86 -30.91 -37.57
C ILE A 160 -47.90 -31.68 -36.24
N GLU A 161 -48.92 -32.52 -36.02
CA GLU A 161 -49.04 -33.33 -34.80
C GLU A 161 -47.93 -34.39 -34.67
N LYS A 162 -47.38 -34.87 -35.79
CA LYS A 162 -46.23 -35.79 -35.84
C LYS A 162 -44.88 -35.10 -35.67
N ILE A 163 -44.82 -33.77 -35.70
CA ILE A 163 -43.59 -33.06 -35.34
C ILE A 163 -43.44 -33.19 -33.83
N GLU A 164 -42.77 -34.26 -33.40
CA GLU A 164 -42.31 -34.41 -32.04
C GLU A 164 -41.42 -33.21 -31.68
N HIS A 165 -41.47 -32.82 -30.39
CA HIS A 165 -40.62 -31.77 -29.82
C HIS A 165 -40.99 -30.32 -30.15
N LEU A 166 -42.17 -30.02 -30.72
CA LEU A 166 -42.61 -28.62 -30.87
C LEU A 166 -42.63 -27.85 -29.54
N ALA A 167 -43.04 -28.54 -28.45
CA ALA A 167 -43.02 -28.00 -27.09
C ALA A 167 -41.60 -27.88 -26.49
N ASP A 168 -40.59 -28.50 -27.10
CA ASP A 168 -39.20 -28.38 -26.64
C ASP A 168 -38.57 -27.06 -27.09
N VAL A 169 -39.15 -26.37 -28.07
CA VAL A 169 -38.74 -25.00 -28.45
C VAL A 169 -38.87 -24.06 -27.25
N ASP A 170 -39.97 -24.14 -26.51
CA ASP A 170 -40.18 -23.33 -25.30
C ASP A 170 -39.17 -23.70 -24.21
N LYS A 171 -38.88 -24.99 -24.03
CA LYS A 171 -37.87 -25.47 -23.08
C LYS A 171 -36.47 -24.97 -23.45
N ILE A 172 -36.11 -25.02 -24.74
CA ILE A 172 -34.83 -24.50 -25.25
C ILE A 172 -34.75 -23.00 -24.98
N PHE A 173 -35.83 -22.24 -25.16
CA PHE A 173 -35.85 -20.81 -24.90
C PHE A 173 -35.67 -20.49 -23.41
N VAL A 174 -36.30 -21.25 -22.52
CA VAL A 174 -36.09 -21.14 -21.06
C VAL A 174 -34.64 -21.46 -20.67
N VAL A 175 -34.07 -22.53 -21.24
CA VAL A 175 -32.66 -22.87 -21.01
C VAL A 175 -31.73 -21.77 -21.54
N PHE A 176 -31.99 -21.25 -22.74
CA PHE A 176 -31.20 -20.18 -23.35
C PHE A 176 -31.21 -18.90 -22.52
N THR A 177 -32.39 -18.47 -22.06
CA THR A 177 -32.53 -17.28 -21.20
C THR A 177 -31.82 -17.46 -19.85
N THR A 178 -31.91 -18.66 -19.26
CA THR A 178 -31.16 -19.02 -18.05
C THR A 178 -29.66 -18.96 -18.29
N MET A 179 -29.16 -19.57 -19.38
CA MET A 179 -27.75 -19.52 -19.75
C MET A 179 -27.27 -18.08 -19.97
N GLN A 180 -28.07 -17.24 -20.63
CA GLN A 180 -27.73 -15.83 -20.83
C GLN A 180 -27.59 -15.07 -19.51
N SER A 181 -28.45 -15.34 -18.52
CA SER A 181 -28.33 -14.76 -17.19
C SER A 181 -27.06 -15.21 -16.48
N ASN A 182 -26.76 -16.52 -16.55
CA ASN A 182 -25.56 -17.07 -15.93
C ASN A 182 -24.28 -16.50 -16.56
N VAL A 183 -24.23 -16.33 -17.89
CA VAL A 183 -23.10 -15.71 -18.59
C VAL A 183 -22.87 -14.28 -18.10
N LYS A 184 -23.93 -13.46 -17.96
CA LYS A 184 -23.81 -12.10 -17.41
C LYS A 184 -23.25 -12.07 -15.99
N GLU A 185 -23.66 -13.03 -15.15
CA GLU A 185 -23.14 -13.13 -13.79
C GLU A 185 -21.67 -13.55 -13.77
N ILE A 186 -21.27 -14.45 -14.66
CA ILE A 186 -19.88 -14.85 -14.85
C ILE A 186 -19.04 -13.66 -15.32
N ASP A 187 -19.51 -12.88 -16.29
CA ASP A 187 -18.80 -11.69 -16.77
C ASP A 187 -18.55 -10.68 -15.64
N ALA A 188 -19.57 -10.38 -14.83
CA ALA A 188 -19.41 -9.50 -13.68
C ALA A 188 -18.40 -10.04 -12.64
N LYS A 189 -18.36 -11.37 -12.45
CA LYS A 189 -17.35 -12.01 -11.59
C LYS A 189 -15.94 -11.93 -12.18
N ILE A 190 -15.80 -12.03 -13.50
CA ILE A 190 -14.52 -11.88 -14.21
C ILE A 190 -14.01 -10.44 -14.04
N GLU A 191 -14.84 -9.42 -14.29
CA GLU A 191 -14.46 -8.02 -14.10
C GLU A 191 -14.00 -7.73 -12.65
N ALA A 192 -14.72 -8.26 -11.66
CA ALA A 192 -14.33 -8.15 -10.26
C ALA A 192 -13.00 -8.86 -9.93
N GLN A 193 -12.72 -9.98 -10.60
CA GLN A 193 -11.43 -10.67 -10.47
C GLN A 193 -10.29 -9.90 -11.14
N GLU A 194 -10.51 -9.31 -12.32
CA GLU A 194 -9.50 -8.48 -12.99
C GLU A 194 -9.06 -7.31 -12.12
N LEU A 195 -10.01 -6.59 -11.51
CA LEU A 195 -9.70 -5.50 -10.57
C LEU A 195 -8.86 -5.98 -9.37
N ARG A 196 -9.18 -7.16 -8.81
CA ARG A 196 -8.39 -7.75 -7.72
C ARG A 196 -6.98 -8.13 -8.16
N VAL A 197 -6.82 -8.67 -9.36
CA VAL A 197 -5.50 -9.00 -9.92
C VAL A 197 -4.67 -7.74 -10.13
N THR A 198 -5.27 -6.64 -10.59
CA THR A 198 -4.59 -5.34 -10.72
C THR A 198 -4.11 -4.83 -9.36
N ASP A 199 -4.97 -4.81 -8.33
CA ASP A 199 -4.59 -4.40 -6.97
C ASP A 199 -3.46 -5.26 -6.38
N LEU A 200 -3.54 -6.59 -6.57
CA LEU A 200 -2.48 -7.51 -6.16
C LEU A 200 -1.16 -7.23 -6.90
N THR A 201 -1.22 -6.90 -8.18
CA THR A 201 -0.05 -6.56 -8.99
C THR A 201 0.64 -5.29 -8.47
N ASP A 202 -0.14 -4.27 -8.11
CA ASP A 202 0.44 -3.03 -7.58
C ASP A 202 1.02 -3.22 -6.17
N LYS A 203 0.37 -4.02 -5.32
CA LYS A 203 0.95 -4.45 -4.03
C LYS A 203 2.25 -5.23 -4.21
N MET A 204 2.32 -6.12 -5.20
CA MET A 204 3.53 -6.88 -5.52
C MET A 204 4.68 -5.95 -5.95
N LYS A 205 4.41 -4.94 -6.77
CA LYS A 205 5.41 -3.92 -7.15
C LYS A 205 5.92 -3.16 -5.92
N ALA A 206 5.02 -2.72 -5.04
CA ALA A 206 5.40 -2.01 -3.81
C ALA A 206 6.28 -2.89 -2.90
N LEU A 207 5.94 -4.17 -2.76
CA LEU A 207 6.73 -5.15 -2.02
C LEU A 207 8.12 -5.32 -2.62
N LEU A 208 8.23 -5.45 -3.94
CA LEU A 208 9.52 -5.54 -4.65
C LEU A 208 10.40 -4.30 -4.42
N SER A 209 9.82 -3.10 -4.47
CA SER A 209 10.54 -1.86 -4.15
C SER A 209 11.04 -1.85 -2.70
N SER A 210 10.20 -2.26 -1.75
CA SER A 210 10.59 -2.37 -0.34
C SER A 210 11.70 -3.41 -0.12
N GLN A 211 11.65 -4.54 -0.84
CA GLN A 211 12.68 -5.58 -0.80
C GLN A 211 14.02 -5.04 -1.31
N SER A 212 14.02 -4.31 -2.42
CA SER A 212 15.24 -3.67 -2.95
C SER A 212 15.84 -2.70 -1.95
N PHE A 213 15.02 -1.83 -1.35
CA PHE A 213 15.46 -0.89 -0.33
C PHE A 213 16.07 -1.59 0.89
N PHE A 214 15.43 -2.67 1.36
CA PHE A 214 15.98 -3.48 2.45
C PHE A 214 17.33 -4.12 2.09
N GLN A 215 17.47 -4.64 0.86
CA GLN A 215 18.71 -5.22 0.39
C GLN A 215 19.85 -4.20 0.34
N ASP A 216 19.56 -2.97 -0.12
CA ASP A 216 20.54 -1.88 -0.13
C ASP A 216 20.99 -1.50 1.27
N ASN A 217 20.05 -1.41 2.23
CA ASN A 217 20.38 -1.16 3.63
C ASN A 217 21.24 -2.27 4.23
N LEU A 218 20.94 -3.54 3.92
CA LEU A 218 21.73 -4.67 4.39
C LEU A 218 23.15 -4.64 3.81
N ASN A 219 23.29 -4.30 2.53
CA ASN A 219 24.59 -4.13 1.88
C ASN A 219 25.39 -3.00 2.52
N HIS A 220 24.76 -1.85 2.79
CA HIS A 220 25.38 -0.72 3.46
C HIS A 220 25.81 -1.06 4.90
N LEU A 221 24.95 -1.76 5.66
CA LEU A 221 25.29 -2.24 7.00
C LEU A 221 26.51 -3.17 6.97
N LYS A 222 26.53 -4.12 6.04
CA LYS A 222 27.66 -5.04 5.85
C LYS A 222 28.95 -4.29 5.53
N ALA A 223 28.90 -3.32 4.62
CA ALA A 223 30.06 -2.49 4.28
C ALA A 223 30.58 -1.70 5.50
N ASN A 224 29.68 -1.12 6.30
CA ASN A 224 30.05 -0.40 7.52
C ASN A 224 30.67 -1.31 8.57
N GLN A 225 30.09 -2.50 8.81
CA GLN A 225 30.66 -3.47 9.75
C GLN A 225 32.05 -3.93 9.32
N VAL A 226 32.26 -4.19 8.03
CA VAL A 226 33.59 -4.55 7.50
C VAL A 226 34.59 -3.43 7.76
N LYS A 227 34.23 -2.17 7.48
CA LYS A 227 35.10 -1.00 7.73
C LYS A 227 35.44 -0.84 9.21
N GLN A 228 34.45 -1.01 10.10
CA GLN A 228 34.67 -0.95 11.54
C GLN A 228 35.61 -2.07 12.01
N PHE A 229 35.38 -3.31 11.57
CA PHE A 229 36.24 -4.44 11.91
C PHE A 229 37.68 -4.23 11.42
N GLN A 230 37.87 -3.72 10.20
CA GLN A 230 39.19 -3.37 9.68
C GLN A 230 39.89 -2.30 10.53
N THR A 231 39.15 -1.28 10.95
CA THR A 231 39.67 -0.21 11.82
C THR A 231 40.13 -0.76 13.17
N VAL A 232 39.29 -1.58 13.81
CA VAL A 232 39.63 -2.24 15.08
C VAL A 232 40.84 -3.16 14.91
N LYS A 233 40.88 -3.96 13.83
CA LYS A 233 42.02 -4.83 13.52
C LYS A 233 43.33 -4.04 13.41
N GLN A 234 43.30 -2.89 12.73
CA GLN A 234 44.49 -2.04 12.61
C GLN A 234 44.92 -1.47 13.96
N LEU A 235 43.97 -1.00 14.78
CA LEU A 235 44.27 -0.48 16.12
C LEU A 235 44.92 -1.54 17.00
N VAL A 236 44.37 -2.76 17.02
CA VAL A 236 44.92 -3.90 17.76
C VAL A 236 46.34 -4.22 17.27
N SER A 237 46.57 -4.21 15.95
CA SER A 237 47.90 -4.43 15.38
C SER A 237 48.91 -3.38 15.87
N ASN A 238 48.54 -2.10 15.83
CA ASN A 238 49.39 -1.00 16.29
C ASN A 238 49.66 -1.07 17.80
N GLN A 239 48.64 -1.44 18.59
CA GLN A 239 48.80 -1.66 20.03
C GLN A 239 49.75 -2.83 20.32
N ASN A 240 49.63 -3.93 19.58
CA ASN A 240 50.50 -5.09 19.74
C ASN A 240 51.97 -4.74 19.44
N GLU A 241 52.24 -3.96 18.39
CA GLU A 241 53.60 -3.46 18.10
C GLU A 241 54.13 -2.57 19.25
N SER A 242 53.28 -1.71 19.81
CA SER A 242 53.65 -0.85 20.94
C SER A 242 53.95 -1.66 22.21
N ILE A 243 53.16 -2.70 22.48
CA ILE A 243 53.39 -3.63 23.60
C ILE A 243 54.74 -4.33 23.44
N SER A 244 55.06 -4.84 22.25
CA SER A 244 56.36 -5.48 21.99
C SER A 244 57.54 -4.54 22.26
N LYS A 245 57.45 -3.27 21.86
CA LYS A 245 58.49 -2.26 22.17
C LYS A 245 58.62 -2.02 23.69
N ILE A 246 57.50 -1.97 24.41
CA ILE A 246 57.52 -1.82 25.88
C ILE A 246 58.15 -3.05 26.54
N GLU A 247 57.86 -4.26 26.06
CA GLU A 247 58.46 -5.50 26.57
C GLU A 247 59.98 -5.51 26.37
N GLU A 248 60.47 -5.08 25.21
CA GLU A 248 61.91 -4.93 24.95
C GLU A 248 62.58 -3.94 25.92
N ILE A 249 62.00 -2.74 26.07
CA ILE A 249 62.50 -1.72 27.00
C ILE A 249 62.48 -2.24 28.45
N SER A 250 61.42 -2.93 28.85
CA SER A 250 61.28 -3.50 30.19
C SER A 250 62.37 -4.53 30.48
N LYS A 251 62.68 -5.40 29.50
CA LYS A 251 63.74 -6.39 29.59
C LYS A 251 65.13 -5.73 29.68
N GLU A 252 65.37 -4.69 28.88
CA GLU A 252 66.60 -3.90 28.93
C GLU A 252 66.77 -3.25 30.31
N ASN A 253 65.74 -2.56 30.81
CA ASN A 253 65.75 -1.93 32.12
C ASN A 253 66.00 -2.93 33.25
N SER A 254 65.38 -4.12 33.20
CA SER A 254 65.64 -5.18 34.17
C SER A 254 67.11 -5.59 34.19
N THR A 255 67.74 -5.69 33.01
CA THR A 255 69.16 -6.04 32.87
C THR A 255 70.06 -4.92 33.42
N ASN A 256 69.73 -3.67 33.12
CA ASN A 256 70.46 -2.50 33.60
C ASN A 256 70.38 -2.36 35.14
N ILE A 257 69.19 -2.57 35.73
CA ILE A 257 69.01 -2.59 37.19
C ILE A 257 69.85 -3.70 37.83
N GLU A 258 69.83 -4.91 37.27
CA GLU A 258 70.66 -6.01 37.79
C GLU A 258 72.15 -5.65 37.77
N THR A 259 72.60 -4.97 36.71
CA THR A 259 73.98 -4.52 36.56
C THR A 259 74.35 -3.44 37.57
N LEU A 260 73.52 -2.39 37.70
CA LEU A 260 73.72 -1.34 38.70
C LEU A 260 73.72 -1.89 40.13
N ASN A 261 72.88 -2.88 40.41
CA ASN A 261 72.85 -3.51 41.72
C ASN A 261 74.15 -4.26 42.02
N LYS A 262 74.73 -4.97 41.03
CA LYS A 262 76.06 -5.60 41.16
C LYS A 262 77.14 -4.54 41.41
N GLU A 263 77.12 -3.43 40.68
CA GLU A 263 78.07 -2.32 40.88
C GLU A 263 77.94 -1.67 42.27
N ALA A 264 76.70 -1.46 42.76
CA ALA A 264 76.45 -0.91 44.08
C ALA A 264 76.99 -1.84 45.19
N VAL A 265 76.84 -3.16 45.04
CA VAL A 265 77.44 -4.15 45.95
C VAL A 265 78.97 -4.02 45.95
N ILE A 266 79.60 -3.97 44.78
CA ILE A 266 81.07 -3.81 44.64
C ILE A 266 81.54 -2.50 45.30
N HIS A 267 80.83 -1.40 45.08
CA HIS A 267 81.16 -0.12 45.71
C HIS A 267 80.98 -0.16 47.23
N GLY A 268 79.95 -0.86 47.72
CA GLY A 268 79.73 -1.11 49.14
C GLY A 268 80.89 -1.88 49.78
N GLU A 269 81.37 -2.94 49.11
CA GLU A 269 82.55 -3.71 49.55
C GLU A 269 83.81 -2.82 49.61
N LYS A 270 84.11 -2.07 48.53
CA LYS A 270 85.25 -1.14 48.49
C LYS A 270 85.19 -0.07 49.60
N LEU A 271 84.00 0.45 49.91
CA LEU A 271 83.83 1.42 51.00
C LEU A 271 84.07 0.75 52.37
N GLY A 272 83.66 -0.52 52.52
CA GLY A 272 84.00 -1.35 53.67
C GLY A 272 85.51 -1.52 53.84
N ASP A 273 86.21 -1.87 52.76
CA ASP A 273 87.68 -2.02 52.75
C ASP A 273 88.37 -0.70 53.12
N LEU A 274 87.92 0.43 52.55
CA LEU A 274 88.48 1.75 52.85
C LEU A 274 88.25 2.15 54.32
N LYS A 275 87.06 1.86 54.86
CA LYS A 275 86.76 2.09 56.29
C LYS A 275 87.72 1.29 57.18
N GLN A 276 87.97 0.03 56.84
CA GLN A 276 88.89 -0.82 57.59
C GLN A 276 90.33 -0.29 57.51
N LEU A 277 90.78 0.14 56.32
CA LEU A 277 92.10 0.73 56.12
C LEU A 277 92.27 2.01 56.96
N ILE A 278 91.33 2.94 56.90
CA ILE A 278 91.35 4.18 57.69
C ILE A 278 91.37 3.86 59.19
N GLN A 279 90.60 2.86 59.64
CA GLN A 279 90.59 2.46 61.05
C GLN A 279 91.95 1.89 61.49
N VAL A 280 92.62 1.10 60.64
CA VAL A 280 93.98 0.61 60.88
C VAL A 280 94.99 1.76 60.94
N ASP A 281 94.90 2.72 60.02
CA ASP A 281 95.80 3.88 60.00
C ASP A 281 95.62 4.75 61.24
N ILE A 282 94.37 5.01 61.66
CA ILE A 282 94.06 5.75 62.91
C ILE A 282 94.65 5.02 64.12
N GLN A 283 94.47 3.69 64.20
CA GLN A 283 95.02 2.88 65.30
C GLN A 283 96.55 2.96 65.33
N THR A 284 97.19 2.77 64.18
CA THR A 284 98.66 2.83 64.04
C THR A 284 99.20 4.21 64.44
N LEU A 285 98.53 5.29 64.00
CA LEU A 285 98.92 6.64 64.36
C LEU A 285 98.75 6.89 65.86
N SER A 286 97.65 6.43 66.45
CA SER A 286 97.39 6.52 67.89
C SER A 286 98.48 5.82 68.71
N GLU A 287 98.87 4.61 68.32
CA GLU A 287 99.98 3.86 68.95
C GLU A 287 101.32 4.60 68.81
N LYS A 288 101.60 5.17 67.64
CA LYS A 288 102.83 5.94 67.38
C LYS A 288 102.88 7.22 68.22
N VAL A 289 101.77 7.94 68.35
CA VAL A 289 101.65 9.12 69.24
C VAL A 289 101.89 8.71 70.68
N ALA A 290 101.26 7.63 71.16
CA ALA A 290 101.45 7.14 72.53
C ALA A 290 102.91 6.77 72.82
N ARG A 291 103.58 6.08 71.89
CA ARG A 291 105.01 5.73 72.01
C ARG A 291 105.90 6.97 72.05
N ASN A 292 105.70 7.92 71.14
CA ASN A 292 106.47 9.17 71.12
C ASN A 292 106.28 9.99 72.40
N ASN A 293 105.06 10.06 72.93
CA ASN A 293 104.77 10.77 74.18
C ASN A 293 105.49 10.11 75.36
N SER A 294 105.47 8.78 75.42
CA SER A 294 106.22 8.02 76.44
C SER A 294 107.74 8.22 76.33
N GLU A 295 108.30 8.28 75.13
CA GLU A 295 109.73 8.58 74.91
C GLU A 295 110.07 10.01 75.33
N PHE A 296 109.22 10.98 75.01
CA PHE A 296 109.39 12.36 75.42
C PHE A 296 109.35 12.50 76.95
N ASP A 297 108.38 11.89 77.63
CA ASP A 297 108.28 11.89 79.09
C ASP A 297 109.51 11.25 79.74
N ALA A 298 110.00 10.12 79.21
CA ALA A 298 111.22 9.48 79.69
C ALA A 298 112.45 10.40 79.56
N LYS A 299 112.57 11.10 78.42
CA LYS A 299 113.67 12.04 78.17
C LYS A 299 113.57 13.29 79.05
N LEU A 300 112.37 13.78 79.31
CA LEU A 300 112.09 14.87 80.24
C LEU A 300 112.47 14.51 81.67
N HIS A 301 112.11 13.30 82.13
CA HIS A 301 112.51 12.78 83.43
C HIS A 301 114.04 12.67 83.57
N SER A 302 114.72 12.14 82.55
CA SER A 302 116.19 12.06 82.54
C SER A 302 116.83 13.44 82.66
N THR A 303 116.38 14.42 81.87
CA THR A 303 116.88 15.80 81.90
C THR A 303 116.60 16.47 83.25
N THR A 304 115.41 16.24 83.83
CA THR A 304 115.04 16.77 85.15
C THR A 304 115.93 16.21 86.25
N ASN A 305 116.26 14.91 86.18
CA ASN A 305 117.19 14.27 87.11
C ASN A 305 118.61 14.82 86.99
N GLU A 306 119.10 15.05 85.76
CA GLU A 306 120.40 15.70 85.55
C GLU A 306 120.45 17.12 86.12
N VAL A 307 119.42 17.94 85.86
CA VAL A 307 119.32 19.30 86.42
C VAL A 307 119.31 19.26 87.94
N THR A 308 118.57 18.32 88.54
CA THR A 308 118.51 18.14 90.00
C THR A 308 119.87 17.74 90.57
N LYS A 309 120.58 16.82 89.92
CA LYS A 309 121.94 16.41 90.32
C LYS A 309 122.94 17.57 90.23
N ASN A 310 122.88 18.35 89.15
CA ASN A 310 123.71 19.54 88.99
C ASN A 310 123.41 20.59 90.06
N LYS A 311 122.14 20.81 90.41
CA LYS A 311 121.76 21.68 91.53
C LYS A 311 122.41 21.23 92.86
N ILE A 312 122.33 19.95 93.19
CA ILE A 312 122.95 19.39 94.41
C ILE A 312 124.47 19.60 94.39
N ASN A 313 125.12 19.37 93.24
CA ASN A 313 126.57 19.58 93.11
C ASN A 313 126.95 21.06 93.35
N PHE A 314 126.18 22.01 92.82
CA PHE A 314 126.40 23.44 93.08
C PHE A 314 126.18 23.82 94.55
N GLU A 315 125.14 23.28 95.19
CA GLU A 315 124.88 23.52 96.62
C GLU A 315 126.04 23.00 97.50
N ASN A 316 126.63 21.85 97.17
CA ASN A 316 127.78 21.30 97.87
C ASN A 316 129.05 22.15 97.69
N ALA A 317 129.33 22.62 96.47
CA ALA A 317 130.47 23.49 96.20
C ALA A 317 130.41 24.82 96.97
N ILE A 318 129.21 25.40 97.11
CA ILE A 318 128.98 26.60 97.94
C ILE A 318 129.28 26.30 99.42
N LYS A 319 128.94 25.10 99.90
CA LYS A 319 129.21 24.65 101.27
C LYS A 319 130.72 24.52 101.55
N GLU A 320 131.48 23.96 100.62
CA GLU A 320 132.95 23.82 100.75
C GLU A 320 133.65 25.19 100.73
N LEU A 321 133.23 26.11 99.86
CA LEU A 321 133.74 27.49 99.84
C LEU A 321 133.55 28.18 101.20
N LYS A 322 132.40 27.96 101.86
CA LYS A 322 132.12 28.53 103.18
C LYS A 322 133.11 28.03 104.25
N VAL A 323 133.42 26.72 104.25
CA VAL A 323 134.37 26.11 105.20
C VAL A 323 135.80 26.61 104.97
N GLY A 324 136.21 26.78 103.71
CA GLY A 324 137.53 27.32 103.38
C GLY A 324 137.76 28.75 103.88
N ILE A 325 136.73 29.61 103.85
CA ILE A 325 136.79 30.99 104.32
C ILE A 325 136.94 31.07 105.86
N GLU A 326 136.28 30.19 106.62
CA GLU A 326 136.35 30.16 108.08
C GLU A 326 137.73 29.73 108.60
N GLN A 327 138.36 28.72 107.99
CA GLN A 327 139.71 28.25 108.38
C GLN A 327 140.80 29.30 108.13
N GLN A 328 140.65 30.14 107.11
CA GLN A 328 141.61 31.20 106.79
C GLN A 328 141.48 32.40 107.73
N GLY A 329 140.30 32.62 108.33
CA GLY A 329 140.09 33.62 109.38
C GLY A 329 140.75 33.25 110.71
N GLU A 330 140.72 31.97 111.10
CA GLU A 330 141.30 31.50 112.36
C GLU A 330 142.85 31.52 112.34
N SER A 331 143.49 31.17 111.23
CA SER A 331 144.96 31.17 111.13
C SER A 331 145.58 32.57 111.14
N MET A 332 144.88 33.56 110.55
CA MET A 332 145.30 34.96 110.54
C MET A 332 145.28 35.58 111.95
N SER A 333 144.30 35.19 112.78
CA SER A 333 144.19 35.66 114.16
C SER A 333 145.33 35.15 115.04
N ALA A 334 145.70 33.86 114.91
CA ALA A 334 146.77 33.25 115.70
C ALA A 334 148.17 33.82 115.38
N TYR A 335 148.40 34.26 114.14
CA TYR A 335 149.66 34.90 113.74
C TYR A 335 149.82 36.31 114.34
N LEU A 336 148.75 37.10 114.37
CA LEU A 336 148.76 38.46 114.91
C LEU A 336 148.98 38.50 116.43
N ASP A 337 148.44 37.53 117.18
CA ASP A 337 148.64 37.43 118.63
C ASP A 337 150.09 37.10 119.02
N SER A 338 150.81 36.33 118.18
CA SER A 338 152.20 35.94 118.43
C SER A 338 153.17 37.14 118.30
N GLU A 339 152.99 37.99 117.29
CA GLU A 339 153.82 39.19 117.07
C GLU A 339 153.62 40.24 118.17
N LEU A 340 152.40 40.40 118.68
CA LEU A 340 152.09 41.33 119.77
C LEU A 340 152.81 40.95 121.09
N SER A 341 153.01 39.65 121.33
CA SER A 341 153.71 39.14 122.52
C SER A 341 155.21 39.44 122.48
N ILE A 342 155.82 39.35 121.29
CA ILE A 342 157.25 39.62 121.08
C ILE A 342 157.57 41.10 121.32
N ALA A 343 156.77 42.01 120.75
CA ALA A 343 156.94 43.46 120.94
C ALA A 343 156.84 43.90 122.41
N LYS A 344 156.06 43.18 123.22
CA LYS A 344 155.89 43.45 124.66
C LYS A 344 157.14 43.12 125.48
N ASN A 345 157.91 42.12 125.05
CA ASN A 345 159.09 41.65 125.77
C ASN A 345 160.28 42.59 125.53
N GLU A 346 160.43 43.14 124.32
CA GLU A 346 161.48 44.13 123.98
C GLU A 346 161.31 45.46 124.76
N ILE A 347 160.07 45.89 125.01
CA ILE A 347 159.79 47.04 125.88
C ILE A 347 160.29 46.80 127.33
N THR A 348 160.29 45.54 127.76
CA THR A 348 160.72 45.15 129.11
C THR A 348 162.25 45.16 129.24
N GLU A 349 163.00 44.84 128.18
CA GLU A 349 164.46 44.97 128.13
C GLU A 349 164.94 46.43 128.27
N LEU A 350 164.24 47.40 127.67
CA LEU A 350 164.63 48.82 127.71
C LEU A 350 164.49 49.48 129.10
N SER A 351 163.49 49.05 129.87
CA SER A 351 163.21 49.55 131.23
C SER A 351 164.35 49.24 132.22
N LEU A 352 164.91 48.03 132.15
CA LEU A 352 165.89 47.54 133.12
C LEU A 352 167.30 48.12 132.88
N LEU A 353 167.65 48.39 131.63
CA LEU A 353 168.89 49.08 131.24
C LEU A 353 168.93 50.53 131.78
N THR A 354 167.77 51.19 131.80
CA THR A 354 167.60 52.56 132.32
C THR A 354 167.80 52.63 133.84
N GLY A 355 167.44 51.55 134.56
CA GLY A 355 167.53 51.48 136.03
C GLY A 355 168.94 51.38 136.60
N ASN A 356 169.85 50.63 135.96
CA ASN A 356 171.18 50.38 136.55
C ASN A 356 172.24 51.43 136.19
N LEU A 357 172.09 52.15 135.07
CA LEU A 357 172.88 53.37 134.80
C LEU A 357 172.74 54.41 135.93
N SER A 358 171.58 54.44 136.60
CA SER A 358 171.31 55.33 137.74
C SER A 358 172.13 55.00 138.99
N ARG A 359 172.50 53.73 139.20
CA ARG A 359 173.20 53.28 140.42
C ARG A 359 174.70 53.57 140.35
N ILE A 360 175.29 53.45 139.16
CA ILE A 360 176.69 53.81 138.88
C ILE A 360 176.94 55.31 139.12
N LEU A 361 175.92 56.16 138.96
CA LEU A 361 176.03 57.60 139.21
C LEU A 361 176.01 58.01 140.70
N LYS A 362 175.49 57.16 141.60
CA LYS A 362 175.28 57.56 143.01
C LYS A 362 176.49 57.34 143.93
N THR A 363 177.36 56.37 143.67
CA THR A 363 178.51 56.09 144.55
C THR A 363 179.79 56.85 144.17
N THR A 364 179.91 57.32 142.91
CA THR A 364 180.93 58.30 142.51
C THR A 364 180.74 59.66 143.21
N LYS A 365 179.51 59.98 143.66
CA LYS A 365 179.21 61.20 144.43
C LYS A 365 179.69 61.17 145.89
N LEU A 366 180.05 60.02 146.46
CA LEU A 366 180.54 59.95 147.84
C LEU A 366 182.07 60.08 147.97
N ILE A 367 182.81 60.01 146.86
CA ILE A 367 184.26 60.26 146.85
C ILE A 367 184.59 61.74 147.14
N SER A 368 183.65 62.69 147.01
CA SER A 368 183.96 64.13 147.02
C SER A 368 183.64 64.92 148.30
N PHE A 369 183.00 64.36 149.33
CA PHE A 369 182.57 65.15 150.51
C PHE A 369 183.49 65.07 151.75
N ALA A 370 184.31 64.03 151.92
CA ALA A 370 185.22 63.93 153.07
C ALA A 370 186.61 64.58 152.84
N SER A 371 186.99 64.90 151.59
CA SER A 371 188.16 65.74 151.31
C SER A 371 187.87 67.23 151.51
N ILE A 372 186.65 67.68 151.21
CA ILE A 372 186.24 69.09 151.35
C ILE A 372 186.13 69.54 152.82
N ALA A 373 185.88 68.64 153.77
CA ALA A 373 185.88 69.00 155.19
C ALA A 373 187.28 69.33 155.76
N ILE A 374 188.38 68.77 155.20
CA ILE A 374 189.75 69.10 155.67
C ILE A 374 190.32 70.31 154.91
N THR A 375 189.88 70.55 153.67
CA THR A 375 190.24 71.77 152.95
C THR A 375 189.45 72.99 153.41
N CYS A 376 188.25 72.86 154.00
CA CYS A 376 187.57 74.00 154.66
C CYS A 376 188.32 74.50 155.92
N VAL A 377 189.45 73.89 156.31
CA VAL A 377 190.43 74.40 157.30
C VAL A 377 191.60 75.20 156.67
N LEU A 378 191.73 75.28 155.33
CA LEU A 378 191.43 76.56 154.64
C LEU A 378 191.38 77.83 155.51
N VAL A 379 190.23 77.96 156.16
CA VAL A 379 189.59 79.25 156.41
C VAL A 379 190.30 80.12 157.48
N ILE A 380 190.59 79.46 158.60
CA ILE A 380 190.80 80.13 159.89
C ILE A 380 192.28 80.50 160.13
N LEU A 381 193.26 79.92 159.42
CA LEU A 381 194.70 80.20 159.64
C LEU A 381 195.41 81.03 158.56
N VAL A 382 194.64 81.88 157.91
CA VAL A 382 195.10 83.18 157.37
C VAL A 382 195.57 84.15 158.48
N ILE A 383 195.53 83.82 159.78
CA ILE A 383 195.83 84.77 160.87
C ILE A 383 197.30 85.19 161.01
N ILE A 384 198.32 84.53 160.45
CA ILE A 384 199.74 84.85 160.79
C ILE A 384 200.61 85.21 159.57
N GLY A 385 200.17 86.22 158.82
CA GLY A 385 201.04 87.23 158.20
C GLY A 385 202.19 86.76 157.30
N VAL A 386 202.01 86.94 155.99
CA VAL A 386 203.05 87.45 155.09
C VAL A 386 202.41 88.48 154.17
N LEU A 387 203.20 89.52 153.89
CA LEU A 387 203.01 90.65 152.97
C LEU A 387 202.54 90.25 151.57
#